data_AF-A0A661L5B7-F1
#
_entry.id   AF-A0A661L5B7-F1
#
_cell.length_a   1.000
_cell.length_b   1.000
_cell.length_c   1.000
_cell.angle_alpha   90.00
_cell.angle_beta   90.00
_cell.angle_gamma   90.00
#
_symmetry.space_group_name_H-M   'P 1'
#
loop_
_entity.id
_entity.type
_entity.pdbx_description
1 polymer ?
#
loop_
_entity_poly.entity_id
_entity_poly.type
_entity_poly.pdbx_seq_one_letter_code
_entity_poly.pdbx_strand_id
1 'polypeptide(L)'
;MPESVPICRELGEAYQLKGDDRLALPLFERILARRPDDRQTMLLLAISYENLEYYDRAIRLLKRLASYEKVSPNVFYHLGLCYGRLNKLALAHYYFGTYFKRLRKYQKARFHFREAKRLATNDRSLQDRIDKASKAAP
;
A
#
# COMPACT_ATOMS: atom_id res chain seq x y z
N MET A 1 -16.63 27.81 -7.96
CA MET A 1 -16.37 27.55 -6.53
C MET A 1 -15.17 26.61 -6.40
N PRO A 2 -14.18 26.87 -5.53
CA PRO A 2 -13.17 25.86 -5.24
C PRO A 2 -13.87 24.69 -4.55
N GLU A 3 -13.90 23.54 -5.24
CA GLU A 3 -14.37 22.29 -4.66
C GLU A 3 -13.66 22.02 -3.33
N SER A 4 -14.46 21.84 -2.27
CA SER A 4 -13.98 21.57 -0.91
C SER A 4 -13.33 20.19 -0.88
N VAL A 5 -12.05 20.14 -0.48
CA VAL A 5 -11.30 18.87 -0.40
C VAL A 5 -12.03 17.82 0.44
N PRO A 6 -12.58 18.14 1.64
CA PRO A 6 -13.41 17.20 2.40
C PRO A 6 -14.58 16.62 1.59
N ILE A 7 -15.37 17.46 0.92
CA ILE A 7 -16.56 17.03 0.16
C ILE A 7 -16.17 16.12 -1.01
N CYS A 8 -15.14 16.49 -1.77
CA CYS A 8 -14.65 15.68 -2.87
C CYS A 8 -14.10 14.33 -2.39
N ARG A 9 -13.46 14.31 -1.22
CA ARG A 9 -12.93 13.08 -0.64
C ARG A 9 -14.05 12.16 -0.17
N GLU A 10 -15.02 12.70 0.58
CA GLU A 10 -16.19 11.94 1.04
C GLU A 10 -16.98 11.34 -0.13
N LEU A 11 -17.16 12.10 -1.23
CA LEU A 11 -17.79 11.59 -2.44
C LEU A 11 -16.96 10.49 -3.11
N GLY A 12 -15.64 10.65 -3.19
CA GLY A 12 -14.74 9.62 -3.72
C GLY A 12 -14.78 8.34 -2.90
N GLU A 13 -14.75 8.45 -1.56
CA GLU A 13 -14.90 7.32 -0.64
C GLU A 13 -16.25 6.63 -0.79
N ALA A 14 -17.34 7.39 -0.96
CA ALA A 14 -18.67 6.83 -1.22
C ALA A 14 -18.72 6.03 -2.54
N TYR A 15 -18.04 6.51 -3.60
CA TYR A 15 -17.91 5.75 -4.85
C TYR A 15 -17.08 4.47 -4.64
N GLN A 16 -15.96 4.53 -3.92
CA GLN A 16 -15.16 3.32 -3.60
C GLN A 16 -15.98 2.28 -2.83
N LEU A 17 -16.77 2.71 -1.85
CA LEU A 17 -17.62 1.80 -1.06
C LEU A 17 -18.68 1.09 -1.91
N LYS A 18 -19.13 1.72 -3.00
CA LYS A 18 -20.04 1.09 -3.98
C LYS A 18 -19.33 0.24 -5.03
N GLY A 19 -18.00 0.24 -5.06
CA GLY A 19 -17.20 -0.41 -6.11
C GLY A 19 -17.07 0.44 -7.38
N ASP A 20 -17.52 1.68 -7.37
CA ASP A 20 -17.48 2.61 -8.50
C ASP A 20 -16.13 3.35 -8.57
N ASP A 21 -15.01 2.63 -8.48
CA ASP A 21 -13.67 3.22 -8.41
C ASP A 21 -13.33 4.12 -9.61
N ARG A 22 -13.94 3.87 -10.78
CA ARG A 22 -13.80 4.72 -11.97
C ARG A 22 -14.33 6.14 -11.73
N LEU A 23 -15.36 6.31 -10.90
CA LEU A 23 -15.92 7.61 -10.52
C LEU A 23 -15.11 8.26 -9.40
N ALA A 24 -14.46 7.46 -8.55
CA ALA A 24 -13.62 7.97 -7.45
C ALA A 24 -12.28 8.56 -7.94
N LEU A 25 -11.64 7.95 -8.95
CA LEU A 25 -10.35 8.38 -9.50
C LEU A 25 -10.25 9.89 -9.77
N PRO A 26 -11.12 10.51 -10.59
CA PRO A 26 -10.98 11.93 -10.93
C PRO A 26 -11.12 12.86 -9.72
N LEU A 27 -11.88 12.46 -8.70
CA LEU A 27 -12.03 13.24 -7.47
C LEU A 27 -10.73 13.25 -6.67
N PHE A 28 -10.10 12.09 -6.47
CA PHE A 28 -8.83 11.99 -5.76
C PHE A 28 -7.66 12.62 -6.53
N GLU A 29 -7.61 12.44 -7.85
CA GLU A 29 -6.59 13.05 -8.71
C GLU A 29 -6.65 14.58 -8.63
N ARG A 30 -7.86 15.16 -8.63
CA ARG A 30 -8.05 16.61 -8.48
C ARG A 30 -7.61 17.13 -7.11
N ILE A 31 -7.87 16.39 -6.04
CA ILE A 31 -7.38 16.75 -4.70
C ILE A 31 -5.84 16.74 -4.71
N LEU A 32 -5.21 15.69 -5.23
CA LEU A 32 -3.75 15.58 -5.25
C LEU A 32 -3.07 16.58 -6.19
N ALA A 33 -3.74 17.03 -7.25
CA ALA A 33 -3.25 18.12 -8.09
C ALA A 33 -3.08 19.45 -7.31
N ARG A 34 -3.90 19.66 -6.27
CA ARG A 34 -3.83 20.85 -5.39
C ARG A 34 -3.04 20.60 -4.11
N ARG A 35 -3.05 19.36 -3.62
CA ARG A 35 -2.43 18.94 -2.36
C ARG A 35 -1.63 17.64 -2.60
N PRO A 36 -0.46 17.74 -3.23
CA PRO A 36 0.31 16.57 -3.65
C PRO A 36 0.83 15.70 -2.48
N ASP A 37 0.80 16.23 -1.26
CA ASP A 37 1.23 15.55 -0.03
C ASP A 37 0.06 15.11 0.87
N ASP A 38 -1.19 15.19 0.37
CA ASP A 38 -2.36 14.68 1.09
C ASP A 38 -2.31 13.14 1.16
N ARG A 39 -1.71 12.63 2.24
CA ARG A 39 -1.41 11.21 2.42
C ARG A 39 -2.67 10.33 2.49
N GLN A 40 -3.75 10.86 3.04
CA GLN A 40 -5.03 10.14 3.10
C GLN A 40 -5.57 9.94 1.69
N THR A 41 -5.63 11.01 0.90
CA THR A 41 -6.15 10.95 -0.47
C THR A 41 -5.25 10.13 -1.38
N MET A 42 -3.94 10.18 -1.17
CA MET A 42 -2.98 9.32 -1.87
C MET A 42 -3.22 7.83 -1.61
N LEU A 43 -3.60 7.45 -0.38
CA LEU A 43 -3.96 6.07 -0.07
C LEU A 43 -5.27 5.67 -0.75
N LEU A 44 -6.30 6.53 -0.70
CA LEU A 44 -7.58 6.27 -1.36
C LEU A 44 -7.42 6.09 -2.88
N LEU A 45 -6.64 6.96 -3.53
CA LEU A 45 -6.32 6.83 -4.96
C LEU A 45 -5.58 5.52 -5.27
N ALA A 46 -4.63 5.13 -4.41
CA ALA A 46 -3.93 3.87 -4.59
C ALA A 46 -4.84 2.66 -4.48
N ILE A 47 -5.82 2.68 -3.56
CA ILE A 47 -6.83 1.63 -3.41
C ILE A 47 -7.73 1.58 -4.65
N SER A 48 -8.16 2.73 -5.20
CA SER A 48 -8.90 2.72 -6.46
C SER A 48 -8.10 2.16 -7.63
N TYR A 49 -6.81 2.48 -7.72
CA TYR A 49 -5.94 1.84 -8.70
C TYR A 49 -5.78 0.33 -8.46
N GLU A 50 -5.74 -0.14 -7.21
CA GLU A 50 -5.72 -1.57 -6.88
C GLU A 50 -7.02 -2.27 -7.31
N ASN A 51 -8.19 -1.71 -6.97
CA ASN A 51 -9.50 -2.27 -7.31
C ASN A 51 -9.74 -2.32 -8.83
N LEU A 52 -9.19 -1.36 -9.57
CA LEU A 52 -9.23 -1.32 -11.03
C LEU A 52 -8.10 -2.13 -11.70
N GLU A 53 -7.35 -2.90 -10.92
CA GLU A 53 -6.23 -3.74 -11.36
C GLU A 53 -5.05 -2.98 -12.00
N TYR A 54 -4.98 -1.66 -11.78
CA TYR A 54 -3.86 -0.80 -12.15
C TYR A 54 -2.72 -0.88 -11.13
N TYR A 55 -2.26 -2.11 -10.86
CA TYR A 55 -1.33 -2.43 -9.77
C TYR A 55 -0.03 -1.62 -9.82
N ASP A 56 0.54 -1.36 -11.00
CA ASP A 56 1.77 -0.56 -11.10
C ASP A 56 1.56 0.90 -10.68
N ARG A 57 0.36 1.47 -10.92
CA ARG A 57 0.02 2.84 -10.48
C ARG A 57 -0.19 2.86 -8.96
N ALA A 58 -0.92 1.88 -8.43
CA ALA A 58 -1.12 1.71 -6.99
C ALA A 58 0.24 1.59 -6.25
N ILE A 59 1.13 0.72 -6.73
CA ILE A 59 2.45 0.49 -6.14
C ILE A 59 3.28 1.78 -6.09
N ARG A 60 3.24 2.64 -7.12
CA ARG A 60 4.00 3.91 -7.08
C ARG A 60 3.54 4.82 -5.95
N LEU A 61 2.23 5.00 -5.79
CA LEU A 61 1.67 5.82 -4.71
C LEU A 61 1.94 5.20 -3.34
N LEU A 62 1.73 3.88 -3.20
CA LEU A 62 1.97 3.18 -1.95
C LEU A 62 3.44 3.19 -1.54
N LYS A 63 4.39 3.10 -2.48
CA LYS A 63 5.83 3.23 -2.18
C LYS A 63 6.17 4.64 -1.71
N ARG A 64 5.58 5.68 -2.29
CA ARG A 64 5.71 7.06 -1.81
C ARG A 64 5.12 7.21 -0.41
N LEU A 65 3.99 6.58 -0.12
CA LEU A 65 3.44 6.58 1.23
C LEU A 65 4.36 5.86 2.23
N ALA A 66 4.94 4.73 1.83
CA ALA A 66 5.82 3.92 2.68
C ALA A 66 7.14 4.62 3.05
N SER A 67 7.54 5.70 2.36
CA SER A 67 8.73 6.48 2.72
C SER A 67 8.50 7.49 3.84
N TYR A 68 7.25 7.77 4.23
CA TYR A 68 6.97 8.63 5.38
C TYR A 68 7.19 7.87 6.71
N GLU A 69 7.75 8.57 7.70
CA GLU A 69 8.05 8.01 9.03
C GLU A 69 6.78 7.46 9.71
N LYS A 70 5.72 8.30 9.72
CA LYS A 70 4.39 7.97 10.23
C LYS A 70 3.44 7.77 9.05
N VAL A 71 3.09 6.51 8.80
CA VAL A 71 2.17 6.08 7.75
C VAL A 71 1.23 5.00 8.27
N SER A 72 0.00 4.96 7.75
CA SER A 72 -0.95 3.89 8.04
C SER A 72 -0.37 2.51 7.70
N PRO A 73 -0.48 1.49 8.59
CA PRO A 73 -0.09 0.13 8.28
C PRO A 73 -0.75 -0.43 7.01
N ASN A 74 -1.96 0.04 6.66
CA ASN A 74 -2.70 -0.41 5.47
C ASN A 74 -1.90 -0.21 4.17
N VAL A 75 -0.98 0.75 4.13
CA VAL A 75 -0.08 0.92 2.98
C VAL A 75 0.72 -0.35 2.68
N PHE A 76 1.21 -1.03 3.71
CA PHE A 76 1.95 -2.28 3.54
C PHE A 76 1.03 -3.46 3.17
N TYR A 77 -0.24 -3.43 3.61
CA TYR A 77 -1.22 -4.44 3.21
C TYR A 77 -1.52 -4.35 1.71
N HIS A 78 -1.83 -3.15 1.20
CA HIS A 78 -2.09 -2.93 -0.23
C HIS A 78 -0.86 -3.17 -1.11
N LEU A 79 0.36 -2.85 -0.64
CA LEU A 79 1.58 -3.27 -1.34
C LEU A 79 1.65 -4.80 -1.45
N GLY A 80 1.33 -5.52 -0.37
CA GLY A 80 1.26 -6.98 -0.36
C GLY A 80 0.28 -7.53 -1.41
N LEU A 81 -0.93 -6.96 -1.46
CA LEU A 81 -1.97 -7.34 -2.43
C LEU A 81 -1.53 -7.08 -3.87
N CYS A 82 -1.08 -5.87 -4.17
CA CYS A 82 -0.64 -5.49 -5.52
C CYS A 82 0.52 -6.37 -6.01
N TYR A 83 1.56 -6.60 -5.18
CA TYR A 83 2.65 -7.50 -5.57
C TYR A 83 2.20 -8.95 -5.72
N GLY A 84 1.24 -9.41 -4.92
CA GLY A 84 0.64 -10.74 -5.05
C GLY A 84 -0.09 -10.89 -6.38
N ARG A 85 -0.87 -9.89 -6.79
CA ARG A 85 -1.57 -9.87 -8.09
C ARG A 85 -0.62 -9.84 -9.28
N LEU A 86 0.54 -9.23 -9.14
CA LEU A 86 1.62 -9.27 -10.13
C LEU A 86 2.50 -10.53 -10.05
N ASN A 87 2.11 -11.54 -9.25
CA ASN A 87 2.86 -12.78 -9.02
C ASN A 87 4.29 -12.56 -8.47
N LYS A 88 4.56 -11.41 -7.86
CA LYS A 88 5.85 -11.07 -7.21
C LYS A 88 5.80 -11.50 -5.75
N LEU A 89 5.68 -12.81 -5.53
CA LEU A 89 5.31 -13.40 -4.24
C LEU A 89 6.30 -13.09 -3.10
N ALA A 90 7.60 -13.02 -3.38
CA ALA A 90 8.60 -12.64 -2.37
C ALA A 90 8.33 -11.23 -1.79
N LEU A 91 8.02 -10.27 -2.66
CA LEU A 91 7.66 -8.91 -2.25
C LEU A 91 6.31 -8.87 -1.55
N ALA A 92 5.33 -9.63 -2.03
CA ALA A 92 4.01 -9.73 -1.40
C ALA A 92 4.14 -10.16 0.07
N HIS A 93 4.85 -11.27 0.32
CA HIS A 93 5.13 -11.75 1.67
C HIS A 93 5.94 -10.74 2.49
N TYR A 94 6.95 -10.07 1.92
CA TYR A 94 7.72 -9.04 2.63
C TYR A 94 6.82 -7.91 3.15
N TYR A 95 5.91 -7.41 2.32
CA TYR A 95 5.01 -6.32 2.70
C TYR A 95 3.91 -6.77 3.67
N PHE A 96 3.37 -7.99 3.54
CA PHE A 96 2.48 -8.55 4.57
C PHE A 96 3.19 -8.76 5.91
N GLY A 97 4.45 -9.20 5.89
CA GLY A 97 5.27 -9.29 7.11
C GLY A 97 5.43 -7.94 7.79
N THR A 98 5.69 -6.89 7.00
CA THR A 98 5.79 -5.51 7.48
C THR A 98 4.46 -5.00 8.05
N TYR A 99 3.34 -5.29 7.39
CA TYR A 99 1.99 -4.97 7.86
C TYR A 99 1.70 -5.60 9.23
N PHE A 100 1.85 -6.93 9.37
CA PHE A 100 1.59 -7.61 10.64
C PHE A 100 2.54 -7.18 11.75
N LYS A 101 3.80 -6.86 11.42
CA LYS A 101 4.75 -6.31 12.37
C LYS A 101 4.29 -4.96 12.91
N ARG A 102 3.83 -4.04 12.05
CA ARG A 102 3.29 -2.72 12.46
C ARG A 102 2.06 -2.87 13.36
N LEU A 103 1.28 -3.93 13.18
CA LEU A 103 0.16 -4.30 14.06
C LEU A 103 0.57 -5.10 15.31
N ARG A 104 1.87 -5.27 15.58
CA ARG A 104 2.42 -6.10 16.67
C ARG A 104 1.98 -7.57 16.66
N LYS A 105 1.54 -8.08 15.50
CA LYS A 105 1.18 -9.49 15.28
C LYS A 105 2.42 -10.29 14.85
N TYR A 106 3.40 -10.42 15.75
CA TYR A 106 4.75 -10.88 15.41
C TYR A 106 4.83 -12.31 14.88
N GLN A 107 3.97 -13.23 15.33
CA GLN A 107 3.92 -14.58 14.78
C GLN A 107 3.57 -14.60 13.29
N LYS A 108 2.53 -13.85 12.89
CA LYS A 108 2.15 -13.68 11.47
C LYS A 108 3.26 -12.98 10.70
N ALA A 109 3.86 -11.94 11.27
CA ALA A 109 4.98 -11.24 10.63
C ALA A 109 6.15 -12.19 10.34
N ARG A 110 6.55 -13.03 11.31
CA ARG A 110 7.62 -14.02 11.16
C ARG A 110 7.30 -15.09 10.12
N PHE A 111 6.05 -15.55 10.05
CA PHE A 111 5.61 -16.45 8.97
C PHE A 111 5.85 -15.81 7.59
N HIS A 112 5.35 -14.59 7.40
CA HIS A 112 5.51 -13.89 6.12
C HIS A 112 6.97 -13.57 5.77
N PHE A 113 7.80 -13.16 6.73
CA PHE A 113 9.22 -12.91 6.44
C PHE A 113 9.99 -14.18 6.08
N ARG A 114 9.66 -15.34 6.67
CA ARG A 114 10.26 -16.63 6.28
C ARG A 114 9.90 -17.00 4.85
N GLU A 115 8.62 -16.91 4.49
CA GLU A 115 8.19 -17.17 3.11
C GLU A 115 8.80 -16.18 2.11
N ALA A 116 8.88 -14.89 2.47
CA ALA A 116 9.55 -13.89 1.64
C ALA A 116 11.00 -14.27 1.36
N LYS A 117 11.75 -14.71 2.39
CA LYS A 117 13.15 -15.11 2.26
C LYS A 117 13.31 -16.38 1.43
N ARG A 118 12.43 -17.38 1.64
CA ARG A 118 12.40 -18.63 0.85
C ARG A 118 12.21 -18.37 -0.64
N LEU A 119 11.40 -17.36 -0.99
CA LEU A 119 11.11 -17.01 -2.38
C LEU A 119 12.13 -16.05 -3.00
N ALA A 120 12.91 -15.32 -2.19
CA ALA A 120 13.90 -14.34 -2.64
C ALA A 120 15.27 -14.96 -2.96
N THR A 121 15.34 -16.22 -3.41
CA THR A 121 16.59 -17.00 -3.50
C THR A 121 17.74 -16.30 -4.22
N ASN A 122 17.45 -15.52 -5.27
CA ASN A 122 18.45 -14.81 -6.07
C ASN A 122 18.40 -13.28 -5.93
N ASP A 123 17.67 -12.73 -4.95
CA ASP A 123 17.56 -11.29 -4.71
C ASP A 123 18.20 -10.93 -3.36
N ARG A 124 19.53 -10.74 -3.38
CA ARG A 124 20.31 -10.40 -2.18
C ARG A 124 19.84 -9.10 -1.54
N SER A 125 19.46 -8.10 -2.34
CA SER A 125 18.94 -6.83 -1.86
C SER A 125 17.63 -7.02 -1.07
N LEU A 126 16.73 -7.85 -1.57
CA LEU A 126 15.49 -8.18 -0.87
C LEU A 126 15.76 -9.02 0.38
N GLN A 127 16.68 -9.97 0.34
CA GLN A 127 17.08 -10.75 1.52
C GLN A 127 17.59 -9.85 2.64
N ASP A 128 18.48 -8.88 2.34
CA ASP A 128 19.00 -7.92 3.32
C ASP A 128 17.88 -7.07 3.93
N ARG A 129 16.90 -6.65 3.11
CA ARG A 129 15.72 -5.92 3.56
C ARG A 129 14.82 -6.77 4.48
N ILE A 130 14.64 -8.05 4.15
CA ILE A 130 13.86 -8.99 4.98
C ILE A 130 14.56 -9.21 6.32
N ASP A 131 15.88 -9.41 6.32
CA ASP A 131 16.65 -9.64 7.54
C ASP A 131 16.64 -8.42 8.47
N LYS A 132 16.77 -7.21 7.91
CA LYS A 132 16.60 -5.97 8.68
C LYS A 132 15.18 -5.83 9.25
N ALA A 133 14.16 -6.14 8.44
CA ALA A 133 12.77 -6.02 8.86
C ALA A 133 12.38 -7.05 9.94
N SER A 134 12.91 -8.27 9.87
CA SER A 134 12.58 -9.37 10.79
C SER A 134 13.23 -9.21 12.17
N LYS A 135 14.47 -8.71 12.25
CA LYS A 135 15.22 -8.52 13.51
C LYS A 135 14.60 -7.50 14.47
N ALA A 136 13.87 -6.52 13.93
CA ALA A 136 13.24 -5.47 14.74
C ALA A 136 11.83 -5.85 15.23
N ALA A 137 11.48 -7.13 15.26
CA ALA A 137 10.30 -7.67 15.92
C ALA A 137 10.77 -8.53 17.12
N PRO A 138 10.25 -8.30 18.34
CA PRO A 138 10.59 -9.10 19.52
C PRO A 138 10.10 -10.56 19.41
#